data_AF-A0A8H6MI61-F1
#
_entry.id   AF-A0A8H6MI61-F1
#
_cell.length_a   1.000
_cell.length_b   1.000
_cell.length_c   1.000
_cell.angle_alpha   90.00
_cell.angle_beta   90.00
_cell.angle_gamma   90.00
#
_symmetry.space_group_name_H-M   'P 1'
#
loop_
_entity.id
_entity.type
_entity.pdbx_description
1 polymer ?
#
loop_
_entity_poly.entity_id
_entity_poly.type
_entity_poly.pdbx_seq_one_letter_code
_entity_poly.pdbx_strand_id
1 'polypeptide(L)'
;MGYFGLKGAWLTFWVTIACATDMTLFGYDQGVFGGVIVTDDFLQTMGIVGDEKLQGTVTAIYDIGCFLGAISTIWIGERLGRRNTVLVGTSIMSVGALLQTAAFGLPQMFVGRVVAGIGNGINTSTAPVWQGETSKASWRGKLIVIEMIMNIFGFSLSNWVTFGFSYLGGSVSWRFPLGFQFLFIFILYATVPWLPESPRWLIAKGRIPEAEQILADLEDSPVDDPRIQAQSRDIQWAVVHERENAVPWSDLL
;
A
#
# COMPACT_ATOMS: atom_id res chain seq x y z
N MET A 1 7.49 18.22 -16.63
CA MET A 1 6.06 18.59 -16.53
C MET A 1 5.32 17.37 -16.00
N GLY A 2 4.95 17.34 -14.74
CA GLY A 2 4.15 16.22 -14.25
C GLY A 2 4.09 16.25 -12.76
N TYR A 3 2.98 16.79 -12.25
CA TYR A 3 2.22 16.60 -10.99
C TYR A 3 1.15 17.72 -10.96
N PHE A 4 0.54 18.02 -12.12
CA PHE A 4 -0.33 19.21 -12.34
C PHE A 4 0.29 20.59 -12.03
N GLY A 5 1.62 20.70 -11.89
CA GLY A 5 2.28 21.96 -11.52
C GLY A 5 2.11 22.31 -10.05
N LEU A 6 1.67 21.36 -9.24
CA LEU A 6 1.46 21.50 -7.80
C LEU A 6 2.81 21.50 -7.08
N LYS A 7 2.98 22.45 -6.15
CA LYS A 7 4.19 22.65 -5.38
C LYS A 7 3.90 22.79 -3.88
N GLY A 8 4.93 22.58 -3.07
CA GLY A 8 4.91 22.78 -1.63
C GLY A 8 3.92 21.88 -0.90
N ALA A 9 3.19 22.49 0.03
CA ALA A 9 2.27 21.80 0.92
C ALA A 9 1.17 21.01 0.18
N TRP A 10 0.76 21.47 -1.00
CA TRP A 10 -0.27 20.81 -1.78
C TRP A 10 0.23 19.52 -2.44
N LEU A 11 1.48 19.49 -2.89
CA LEU A 11 2.11 18.27 -3.40
C LEU A 11 2.24 17.21 -2.28
N THR A 12 2.72 17.63 -1.11
CA THR A 12 2.79 16.75 0.07
C THR A 12 1.41 16.27 0.51
N PHE A 13 0.39 17.12 0.42
CA PHE A 13 -0.99 16.75 0.75
C PHE A 13 -1.51 15.63 -0.16
N TRP A 14 -1.30 15.73 -1.48
CA TRP A 14 -1.73 14.67 -2.40
C TRP A 14 -0.95 13.36 -2.24
N VAL A 15 0.35 13.42 -1.96
CA VAL A 15 1.12 12.21 -1.60
C VAL A 15 0.55 11.58 -0.34
N THR A 16 0.24 12.40 0.67
CA THR A 16 -0.37 11.94 1.92
C THR A 16 -1.74 11.31 1.67
N ILE A 17 -2.57 11.87 0.78
CA ILE A 17 -3.87 11.26 0.41
C ILE A 17 -3.66 9.88 -0.20
N ALA A 18 -2.70 9.72 -1.11
CA ALA A 18 -2.45 8.42 -1.73
C ALA A 18 -1.96 7.39 -0.70
N CYS A 19 -0.97 7.74 0.13
CA CYS A 19 -0.47 6.84 1.18
C CYS A 19 -1.54 6.55 2.24
N ALA A 20 -2.35 7.55 2.63
CA ALA A 20 -3.47 7.36 3.53
C ALA A 20 -4.54 6.44 2.94
N THR A 21 -4.87 6.59 1.65
CA THR A 21 -5.83 5.73 0.95
C THR A 21 -5.34 4.29 0.90
N ASP A 22 -4.04 4.09 0.64
CA ASP A 22 -3.41 2.77 0.65
C ASP A 22 -3.48 2.12 2.04
N MET A 23 -3.22 2.90 3.10
CA MET A 23 -3.33 2.43 4.48
C MET A 23 -4.77 2.17 4.92
N THR A 24 -5.73 2.98 4.45
CA THR A 24 -7.17 2.72 4.66
C THR A 24 -7.60 1.43 3.97
N LEU A 25 -7.15 1.18 2.74
CA LEU A 25 -7.42 -0.04 1.99
C LEU A 25 -6.84 -1.26 2.71
N PHE A 26 -5.61 -1.16 3.22
CA PHE A 26 -5.03 -2.20 4.07
C PHE A 26 -5.89 -2.50 5.31
N GLY A 27 -6.29 -1.45 6.05
CA GLY A 27 -7.16 -1.62 7.21
C GLY A 27 -8.52 -2.23 6.88
N TYR A 28 -9.09 -1.83 5.74
CA TYR A 28 -10.34 -2.38 5.22
C TYR A 28 -10.23 -3.88 4.94
N ASP A 29 -9.17 -4.31 4.25
CA ASP A 29 -8.94 -5.72 3.92
C ASP A 29 -8.75 -6.61 5.14
N GLN A 30 -8.12 -6.09 6.20
CA GLN A 30 -8.00 -6.81 7.46
C GLN A 30 -9.35 -6.99 8.16
N GLY A 31 -10.17 -5.94 8.21
CA GLY A 31 -11.44 -5.99 8.95
C GLY A 31 -12.58 -6.67 8.19
N VAL A 32 -12.63 -6.54 6.85
CA VAL A 32 -13.76 -7.03 6.04
C VAL A 32 -13.98 -8.53 6.21
N PHE A 33 -12.90 -9.31 6.37
CA PHE A 33 -13.07 -10.76 6.49
C PHE A 33 -13.63 -11.21 7.83
N GLY A 34 -13.38 -10.45 8.90
CA GLY A 34 -13.99 -10.73 10.20
C GLY A 34 -15.52 -10.70 10.12
N GLY A 35 -16.08 -9.81 9.29
CA GLY A 35 -17.53 -9.75 9.05
C GLY A 35 -18.03 -10.72 7.98
N VAL A 36 -17.21 -11.10 7.00
CA VAL A 36 -17.60 -12.05 5.95
C VAL A 36 -17.67 -13.48 6.46
N ILE A 37 -16.70 -13.91 7.28
CA ILE A 37 -16.57 -15.30 7.72
C ILE A 37 -17.71 -15.78 8.62
N VAL A 38 -18.45 -14.85 9.23
CA VAL A 38 -19.60 -15.14 10.11
C VAL A 38 -20.93 -15.25 9.35
N THR A 39 -20.95 -15.02 8.03
CA THR A 39 -22.19 -15.08 7.24
C THR A 39 -22.49 -16.51 6.79
N ASP A 40 -23.73 -16.97 7.02
CA ASP A 40 -24.15 -18.33 6.66
C ASP A 40 -24.02 -18.62 5.16
N ASP A 41 -24.31 -17.64 4.31
CA ASP A 41 -24.22 -17.77 2.85
C ASP A 41 -22.77 -17.97 2.38
N PHE A 42 -21.80 -17.29 3.02
CA PHE A 42 -20.38 -17.50 2.74
C PHE A 42 -19.95 -18.91 3.14
N LEU A 43 -20.31 -19.35 4.35
CA LEU A 43 -19.95 -20.68 4.85
C LEU A 43 -20.54 -21.79 3.98
N GLN A 44 -21.79 -21.62 3.51
CA GLN A 44 -22.44 -22.55 2.59
C GLN A 44 -21.79 -22.55 1.21
N THR A 45 -21.54 -21.37 0.63
CA THR A 45 -20.91 -21.24 -0.70
C THR A 45 -19.50 -21.84 -0.72
N MET A 46 -18.75 -21.69 0.38
CA MET A 46 -17.39 -22.22 0.51
C MET A 46 -17.36 -23.68 0.95
N GLY A 47 -18.49 -24.26 1.39
CA GLY A 47 -18.58 -25.63 1.86
C GLY A 47 -17.85 -25.87 3.20
N ILE A 48 -17.79 -24.86 4.07
CA ILE A 48 -17.02 -24.87 5.34
C ILE A 48 -17.90 -24.66 6.58
N VAL A 49 -19.21 -24.95 6.46
CA VAL A 49 -20.15 -24.86 7.59
C VAL A 49 -19.70 -25.80 8.71
N GLY A 50 -19.37 -25.23 9.87
CA GLY A 50 -18.92 -25.98 11.05
C GLY A 50 -17.46 -26.45 11.04
N ASP A 51 -16.66 -26.11 10.03
CA ASP A 51 -15.23 -26.41 10.00
C ASP A 51 -14.39 -25.19 10.44
N GLU A 52 -14.21 -25.07 11.75
CA GLU A 52 -13.44 -23.99 12.38
C GLU A 52 -11.97 -23.96 11.91
N LYS A 53 -11.39 -25.13 11.58
CA LYS A 53 -10.00 -25.23 11.12
C LYS A 53 -9.85 -24.63 9.73
N LEU A 54 -10.75 -24.97 8.81
CA LEU A 54 -10.72 -24.39 7.45
C LEU A 54 -11.03 -22.89 7.49
N GLN A 55 -11.97 -22.44 8.31
CA GLN A 55 -12.26 -21.02 8.48
C GLN A 55 -11.02 -20.24 8.97
N GLY A 56 -10.34 -20.74 10.00
CA GLY A 56 -9.08 -20.14 10.48
C GLY A 56 -7.99 -20.14 9.41
N THR A 57 -7.86 -21.23 8.65
CA THR A 57 -6.84 -21.36 7.59
C THR A 57 -7.09 -20.37 6.44
N VAL A 58 -8.35 -20.20 6.00
CA VAL A 58 -8.71 -19.22 4.97
C VAL A 58 -8.40 -17.80 5.42
N THR A 59 -8.58 -17.51 6.71
CA THR A 59 -8.24 -16.20 7.30
C THR A 59 -6.74 -15.97 7.30
N ALA A 60 -5.97 -16.91 7.87
CA ALA A 60 -4.53 -16.77 8.08
C ALA A 60 -3.70 -16.81 6.79
N ILE A 61 -4.19 -17.46 5.71
CA ILE A 61 -3.41 -17.58 4.47
C ILE A 61 -3.13 -16.23 3.79
N TYR A 62 -3.95 -15.21 4.09
CA TYR A 62 -3.73 -13.84 3.64
C TYR A 62 -2.40 -13.28 4.16
N ASP A 63 -2.04 -13.58 5.41
CA ASP A 63 -0.82 -13.08 6.04
C ASP A 63 0.43 -13.73 5.44
N ILE A 64 0.33 -15.00 5.00
CA ILE A 64 1.40 -15.66 4.23
C ILE A 64 1.64 -14.90 2.91
N GLY A 65 0.57 -14.51 2.22
CA GLY A 65 0.66 -13.66 1.04
C GLY A 65 1.35 -12.32 1.35
N CYS A 66 0.95 -11.66 2.44
CA CYS A 66 1.54 -10.40 2.88
C CYS A 66 3.04 -10.53 3.18
N PHE A 67 3.44 -11.60 3.87
CA PHE A 67 4.84 -11.89 4.17
C PHE A 67 5.68 -12.04 2.90
N LEU A 68 5.20 -12.82 1.92
CA LEU A 68 5.88 -13.00 0.65
C LEU A 68 5.94 -11.68 -0.15
N GLY A 69 4.85 -10.90 -0.15
CA GLY A 69 4.79 -9.58 -0.76
C GLY A 69 5.81 -8.60 -0.16
N ALA A 70 5.89 -8.55 1.17
CA ALA A 70 6.84 -7.70 1.88
C ALA A 70 8.29 -8.04 1.53
N ILE A 71 8.67 -9.33 1.53
CA ILE A 71 10.00 -9.78 1.10
C ILE A 71 10.28 -9.40 -0.35
N SER A 72 9.30 -9.57 -1.24
CA SER A 72 9.47 -9.23 -2.66
C SER A 72 9.78 -7.74 -2.89
N THR A 73 9.35 -6.88 -1.97
CA THR A 73 9.58 -5.42 -2.02
C THR A 73 11.06 -5.06 -1.94
N ILE A 74 11.90 -5.91 -1.31
CA ILE A 74 13.35 -5.70 -1.24
C ILE A 74 13.93 -5.61 -2.66
N TRP A 75 13.55 -6.51 -3.56
CA TRP A 75 14.05 -6.51 -4.94
C TRP A 75 13.26 -5.61 -5.87
N ILE A 76 11.93 -5.59 -5.73
CA ILE A 76 11.04 -4.84 -6.62
C ILE A 76 11.14 -3.34 -6.35
N GLY A 77 11.15 -2.93 -5.08
CA GLY A 77 11.19 -1.54 -4.64
C GLY A 77 12.44 -0.80 -5.09
N GLU A 78 13.61 -1.44 -5.00
CA GLU A 78 14.86 -0.85 -5.49
C GLU A 78 14.90 -0.71 -7.01
N ARG A 79 14.26 -1.62 -7.76
CA ARG A 79 14.28 -1.60 -9.22
C ARG A 79 13.27 -0.63 -9.83
N LEU A 80 12.04 -0.60 -9.32
CA LEU A 80 10.93 0.12 -9.95
C LEU A 80 10.70 1.53 -9.39
N GLY A 81 11.18 1.81 -8.18
CA GLY A 81 10.85 3.04 -7.46
C GLY A 81 9.57 2.89 -6.64
N ARG A 82 9.34 3.83 -5.72
CA ARG A 82 8.25 3.71 -4.75
C ARG A 82 6.88 3.85 -5.40
N ARG A 83 6.71 4.84 -6.27
CA ARG A 83 5.46 5.08 -6.99
C ARG A 83 5.03 3.87 -7.82
N ASN A 84 5.95 3.32 -8.61
CA ASN A 84 5.63 2.17 -9.47
C ASN A 84 5.42 0.90 -8.66
N THR A 85 6.14 0.72 -7.55
CA THR A 85 5.93 -0.43 -6.66
C THR A 85 4.54 -0.41 -6.03
N VAL A 86 4.03 0.74 -5.60
CA VAL A 86 2.64 0.87 -5.11
C VAL A 86 1.63 0.54 -6.22
N LEU A 87 1.87 0.98 -7.47
CA LEU A 87 0.98 0.63 -8.59
C LEU A 87 0.99 -0.88 -8.89
N VAL A 88 2.15 -1.52 -8.84
CA VAL A 88 2.28 -2.97 -9.04
C VAL A 88 1.57 -3.73 -7.93
N GLY A 89 1.79 -3.37 -6.66
CA GLY A 89 1.12 -3.99 -5.52
C GLY A 89 -0.40 -3.82 -5.59
N THR A 90 -0.87 -2.61 -5.91
CA THR A 90 -2.30 -2.33 -6.14
C THR A 90 -2.87 -3.15 -7.30
N SER A 91 -2.11 -3.39 -8.36
CA SER A 91 -2.52 -4.23 -9.50
C SER A 91 -2.69 -5.70 -9.11
N ILE A 92 -1.71 -6.24 -8.38
CA ILE A 92 -1.77 -7.61 -7.87
C ILE A 92 -2.96 -7.76 -6.91
N MET A 93 -3.14 -6.79 -6.02
CA MET A 93 -4.24 -6.77 -5.07
C MET A 93 -5.60 -6.71 -5.77
N SER A 94 -5.73 -5.93 -6.84
CA SER A 94 -6.96 -5.86 -7.65
C SER A 94 -7.36 -7.21 -8.25
N VAL A 95 -6.39 -8.00 -8.70
CA VAL A 95 -6.64 -9.36 -9.20
C VAL A 95 -7.10 -10.27 -8.06
N GLY A 96 -6.46 -10.19 -6.89
CA GLY A 96 -6.87 -10.93 -5.70
C GLY A 96 -8.28 -10.57 -5.22
N ALA A 97 -8.60 -9.28 -5.18
CA ALA A 97 -9.93 -8.75 -4.86
C ALA A 97 -11.00 -9.27 -5.84
N LEU A 98 -10.68 -9.32 -7.14
CA LEU A 98 -11.59 -9.83 -8.16
C LEU A 98 -11.87 -11.32 -7.95
N LEU A 99 -10.81 -12.10 -7.71
CA LEU A 99 -10.93 -13.54 -7.45
C LEU A 99 -11.76 -13.84 -6.20
N GLN A 100 -11.58 -13.06 -5.13
CA GLN A 100 -12.35 -13.20 -3.88
C GLN A 100 -13.82 -12.82 -4.09
N THR A 101 -14.09 -11.70 -4.76
CA THR A 101 -15.46 -11.21 -5.00
C THR A 101 -16.25 -12.15 -5.92
N ALA A 102 -15.58 -12.73 -6.92
CA ALA A 102 -16.17 -13.67 -7.88
C ALA A 102 -16.08 -15.14 -7.45
N ALA A 103 -15.78 -15.42 -6.18
CA ALA A 103 -15.56 -16.78 -5.71
C ALA A 103 -16.85 -17.60 -5.69
N PHE A 104 -16.76 -18.84 -6.18
CA PHE A 104 -17.81 -19.86 -6.07
C PHE A 104 -17.34 -21.13 -5.34
N GLY A 105 -16.11 -21.11 -4.82
CA GLY A 105 -15.55 -22.25 -4.09
C GLY A 105 -14.30 -21.89 -3.32
N LEU A 106 -13.99 -22.74 -2.35
CA LEU A 106 -12.90 -22.57 -1.41
C LEU A 106 -11.50 -22.41 -2.06
N PRO A 107 -11.12 -23.18 -3.09
CA PRO A 107 -9.79 -23.03 -3.72
C PRO A 107 -9.61 -21.65 -4.37
N GLN A 108 -10.65 -21.11 -5.00
CA GLN A 108 -10.61 -19.78 -5.60
C GLN A 108 -10.46 -18.69 -4.53
N MET A 109 -11.14 -18.85 -3.38
CA MET A 109 -10.96 -17.96 -2.23
C MET A 109 -9.52 -18.01 -1.71
N PHE A 110 -8.94 -19.20 -1.54
CA PHE A 110 -7.54 -19.38 -1.13
C PHE A 110 -6.55 -18.69 -2.08
N VAL A 111 -6.71 -18.86 -3.39
CA VAL A 111 -5.84 -18.19 -4.37
C VAL A 111 -6.04 -16.68 -4.32
N GLY A 112 -7.29 -16.21 -4.28
CA GLY A 112 -7.60 -14.78 -4.19
C GLY A 112 -6.99 -14.12 -2.96
N ARG A 113 -6.99 -14.84 -1.82
CA ARG A 113 -6.38 -14.42 -0.55
C ARG A 113 -4.87 -14.23 -0.64
N VAL A 114 -4.18 -15.23 -1.18
CA VAL A 114 -2.72 -15.18 -1.31
C VAL A 114 -2.32 -14.06 -2.28
N VAL A 115 -3.02 -13.94 -3.41
CA VAL A 115 -2.75 -12.90 -4.41
C VAL A 115 -3.03 -11.51 -3.83
N ALA A 116 -4.17 -11.31 -3.17
CA ALA A 116 -4.48 -10.03 -2.50
C ALA A 116 -3.43 -9.69 -1.44
N GLY A 117 -3.05 -10.67 -0.62
CA GLY A 117 -2.01 -10.52 0.40
C GLY A 117 -0.66 -10.11 -0.18
N ILE A 118 -0.23 -10.69 -1.31
CA ILE A 118 1.04 -10.31 -1.96
C ILE A 118 1.00 -8.82 -2.37
N GLY A 119 -0.08 -8.38 -3.00
CA GLY A 119 -0.24 -6.97 -3.40
C GLY A 119 -0.22 -6.03 -2.19
N ASN A 120 -0.96 -6.39 -1.14
CA ASN A 120 -0.99 -5.63 0.10
C ASN A 120 0.36 -5.58 0.84
N GLY A 121 1.09 -6.69 0.90
CA GLY A 121 2.42 -6.76 1.50
C GLY A 121 3.44 -5.84 0.80
N ILE A 122 3.32 -5.71 -0.53
CA ILE A 122 4.13 -4.77 -1.32
C ILE A 122 3.79 -3.32 -0.96
N ASN A 123 2.50 -3.00 -0.94
CA ASN A 123 1.99 -1.66 -0.66
C ASN A 123 2.35 -1.19 0.76
N THR A 124 2.04 -1.99 1.77
CA THR A 124 2.29 -1.69 3.19
C THR A 124 3.78 -1.51 3.52
N SER A 125 4.67 -2.19 2.79
CA SER A 125 6.12 -2.02 2.93
C SER A 125 6.65 -0.76 2.23
N THR A 126 5.91 -0.24 1.23
CA THR A 126 6.37 0.84 0.34
C THR A 126 5.78 2.19 0.72
N ALA A 127 4.50 2.27 1.09
CA ALA A 127 3.81 3.54 1.32
C ALA A 127 4.43 4.40 2.45
N PRO A 128 4.75 3.87 3.65
CA PRO A 128 5.35 4.68 4.72
C PRO A 128 6.75 5.19 4.34
N VAL A 129 7.50 4.37 3.59
CA VAL A 129 8.83 4.74 3.08
C VAL A 129 8.69 5.87 2.06
N TRP A 130 7.73 5.76 1.14
CA TRP A 130 7.46 6.78 0.15
C TRP A 130 7.03 8.10 0.78
N GLN A 131 6.13 8.07 1.76
CA GLN A 131 5.72 9.23 2.54
C GLN A 131 6.90 9.85 3.28
N GLY A 132 7.76 9.04 3.91
CA GLY A 132 8.96 9.51 4.61
C GLY A 132 9.96 10.18 3.67
N GLU A 133 10.17 9.63 2.48
CA GLU A 133 11.11 10.13 1.47
C GLU A 133 10.60 11.40 0.76
N THR A 134 9.29 11.62 0.72
CA THR A 134 8.65 12.77 0.04
C THR A 134 8.12 13.86 0.98
N SER A 135 8.31 13.71 2.29
CA SER A 135 7.87 14.73 3.27
C SER A 135 9.04 15.43 3.96
N LYS A 136 8.77 16.66 4.42
CA LYS A 136 9.71 17.47 5.19
C LYS A 136 10.02 16.79 6.53
N ALA A 137 11.28 16.84 6.95
CA ALA A 137 11.76 16.16 8.16
C ALA A 137 10.94 16.48 9.42
N SER A 138 10.46 17.72 9.56
CA SER A 138 9.65 18.17 10.69
C SER A 138 8.21 17.63 10.72
N TRP A 139 7.67 17.19 9.58
CA TRP A 139 6.29 16.70 9.45
C TRP A 139 6.20 15.19 9.23
N ARG A 140 7.29 14.52 8.82
CA ARG A 140 7.39 13.07 8.58
C ARG A 140 6.63 12.23 9.61
N GLY A 141 6.95 12.40 10.88
CA GLY A 141 6.33 11.62 11.96
C GLY A 141 4.82 11.82 12.07
N LYS A 142 4.34 13.07 11.89
CA LYS A 142 2.90 13.37 11.94
C LYS A 142 2.15 12.71 10.79
N LEU A 143 2.75 12.69 9.60
CA LEU A 143 2.13 12.11 8.41
C LEU A 143 2.03 10.58 8.50
N ILE A 144 3.08 9.93 9.02
CA ILE A 144 3.05 8.48 9.30
C ILE A 144 1.99 8.14 10.37
N VAL A 145 1.80 8.99 11.38
CA VAL A 145 0.71 8.80 12.36
C VAL A 145 -0.66 8.92 11.70
N ILE A 146 -0.83 9.86 10.75
CA ILE A 146 -2.08 9.98 9.99
C ILE A 146 -2.36 8.70 9.20
N GLU A 147 -1.36 8.10 8.57
CA GLU A 147 -1.48 6.79 7.91
C GLU A 147 -2.00 5.69 8.84
N MET A 148 -1.47 5.61 10.06
CA MET A 148 -1.94 4.63 11.06
C MET A 148 -3.38 4.90 11.50
N ILE A 149 -3.77 6.16 11.67
CA ILE A 149 -5.16 6.53 11.97
C ILE A 149 -6.08 6.13 10.81
N MET A 150 -5.64 6.34 9.58
CA MET A 150 -6.39 6.00 8.36
C MET A 150 -6.54 4.49 8.16
N ASN A 151 -5.55 3.71 8.60
CA ASN A 151 -5.67 2.26 8.69
C ASN A 151 -6.77 1.84 9.68
N ILE A 152 -6.72 2.34 10.92
CA ILE A 152 -7.76 2.04 11.94
C ILE A 152 -9.15 2.49 11.45
N PHE A 153 -9.22 3.63 10.78
CA PHE A 153 -10.45 4.11 10.15
C PHE A 153 -10.95 3.13 9.08
N GLY A 154 -10.08 2.63 8.20
CA GLY A 154 -10.42 1.61 7.21
C GLY A 154 -10.96 0.33 7.82
N PHE A 155 -10.32 -0.16 8.89
CA PHE A 155 -10.78 -1.32 9.66
C PHE A 155 -12.15 -1.08 10.33
N SER A 156 -12.36 0.11 10.89
CA SER A 156 -13.67 0.47 11.44
C SER A 156 -14.74 0.54 10.35
N LEU A 157 -14.41 1.13 9.21
CA LEU A 157 -15.31 1.24 8.06
C LEU A 157 -15.71 -0.14 7.54
N SER A 158 -14.79 -1.10 7.43
CA SER A 158 -15.13 -2.47 7.02
C SER A 158 -16.08 -3.15 8.00
N ASN A 159 -15.93 -2.91 9.31
CA ASN A 159 -16.84 -3.46 10.32
C ASN A 159 -18.25 -2.86 10.19
N TRP A 160 -18.36 -1.55 9.95
CA TRP A 160 -19.65 -0.91 9.72
C TRP A 160 -20.32 -1.35 8.42
N VAL A 161 -19.54 -1.51 7.34
CA VAL A 161 -20.05 -2.00 6.05
C VAL A 161 -20.53 -3.44 6.20
N THR A 162 -19.72 -4.33 6.76
CA THR A 162 -20.13 -5.74 6.98
C THR A 162 -21.32 -5.86 7.91
N PHE A 163 -21.38 -5.07 8.98
CA PHE A 163 -22.56 -5.00 9.86
C PHE A 163 -23.81 -4.53 9.11
N GLY A 164 -23.74 -3.46 8.32
CA GLY A 164 -24.89 -2.97 7.54
C GLY A 164 -25.41 -4.01 6.53
N PHE A 165 -24.49 -4.78 5.93
CA PHE A 165 -24.84 -5.84 4.98
C PHE A 165 -25.19 -7.18 5.64
N SER A 166 -24.91 -7.36 6.93
CA SER A 166 -25.25 -8.60 7.67
C SER A 166 -26.76 -8.82 7.80
N TYR A 167 -27.56 -7.75 7.77
CA TYR A 167 -29.01 -7.80 7.75
C TYR A 167 -29.60 -8.19 6.39
N LEU A 168 -28.78 -8.14 5.34
CA LEU A 168 -29.19 -8.51 3.98
C LEU A 168 -28.89 -9.99 3.77
N GLY A 169 -29.88 -10.76 3.31
CA GLY A 169 -29.69 -12.18 2.99
C GLY A 169 -28.97 -12.41 1.67
N GLY A 170 -28.39 -13.61 1.53
CA GLY A 170 -27.80 -14.11 0.28
C GLY A 170 -26.39 -13.58 0.00
N SER A 171 -25.91 -13.86 -1.21
CA SER A 171 -24.50 -13.60 -1.62
C SER A 171 -24.06 -12.14 -1.59
N VAL A 172 -24.99 -11.19 -1.55
CA VAL A 172 -24.67 -9.75 -1.46
C VAL A 172 -24.02 -9.42 -0.12
N SER A 173 -24.37 -10.14 0.95
CA SER A 173 -23.87 -9.92 2.32
C SER A 173 -22.35 -9.99 2.43
N TRP A 174 -21.71 -10.86 1.64
CA TRP A 174 -20.26 -11.04 1.66
C TRP A 174 -19.56 -10.57 0.38
N ARG A 175 -20.21 -10.64 -0.79
CA ARG A 175 -19.60 -10.17 -2.04
C ARG A 175 -19.49 -8.66 -2.12
N PHE A 176 -20.49 -7.92 -1.62
CA PHE A 176 -20.43 -6.46 -1.68
C PHE A 176 -19.32 -5.88 -0.80
N PRO A 177 -19.16 -6.28 0.48
CA PRO A 177 -18.03 -5.80 1.27
C PRO A 177 -16.68 -6.16 0.63
N LEU A 178 -16.51 -7.39 0.11
CA LEU A 178 -15.28 -7.74 -0.61
C LEU A 178 -15.10 -6.89 -1.88
N GLY A 179 -16.16 -6.58 -2.62
CA GLY A 179 -16.08 -5.73 -3.82
C GLY A 179 -15.88 -4.24 -3.52
N PHE A 180 -16.27 -3.76 -2.33
CA PHE A 180 -16.16 -2.34 -1.97
C PHE A 180 -14.71 -1.86 -1.91
N GLN A 181 -13.76 -2.76 -1.65
CA GLN A 181 -12.32 -2.44 -1.67
C GLN A 181 -11.86 -1.86 -3.03
N PHE A 182 -12.56 -2.19 -4.14
CA PHE A 182 -12.26 -1.63 -5.46
C PHE A 182 -12.40 -0.11 -5.52
N LEU A 183 -13.22 0.49 -4.66
CA LEU A 183 -13.33 1.94 -4.55
C LEU A 183 -11.97 2.57 -4.23
N PHE A 184 -11.26 2.05 -3.23
CA PHE A 184 -9.95 2.55 -2.83
C PHE A 184 -8.88 2.25 -3.89
N ILE A 185 -8.94 1.08 -4.51
CA ILE A 185 -8.08 0.70 -5.63
C ILE A 185 -8.19 1.72 -6.78
N PHE A 186 -9.42 2.10 -7.16
CA PHE A 186 -9.61 3.11 -8.21
C PHE A 186 -9.09 4.49 -7.81
N ILE A 187 -9.23 4.88 -6.54
CA ILE A 187 -8.66 6.13 -6.02
C ILE A 187 -7.13 6.10 -6.11
N LEU A 188 -6.49 4.98 -5.79
CA LEU A 188 -5.03 4.82 -5.93
C LEU A 188 -4.58 4.87 -7.40
N TYR A 189 -5.28 4.18 -8.30
CA TYR A 189 -4.97 4.24 -9.73
C TYR A 189 -5.18 5.61 -10.35
N ALA A 190 -6.16 6.36 -9.86
CA ALA A 190 -6.30 7.75 -10.24
C ALA A 190 -5.09 8.52 -9.69
N THR A 191 -4.89 8.56 -8.37
CA THR A 191 -3.95 9.50 -7.73
C THR A 191 -2.47 9.20 -7.95
N VAL A 192 -2.01 7.96 -7.76
CA VAL A 192 -0.58 7.57 -7.71
C VAL A 192 0.18 7.87 -9.00
N PRO A 193 -0.37 7.68 -10.22
CA PRO A 193 0.32 8.06 -11.46
C PRO A 193 0.65 9.56 -11.59
N TRP A 194 -0.02 10.42 -10.83
CA TRP A 194 0.22 11.87 -10.87
C TRP A 194 1.07 12.38 -9.70
N LEU A 195 1.71 11.49 -8.95
CA LEU A 195 2.53 11.83 -7.78
C LEU A 195 4.03 11.68 -8.02
N PRO A 196 4.86 12.40 -7.24
CA PRO A 196 6.31 12.35 -7.39
C PRO A 196 6.90 11.02 -6.97
N GLU A 197 7.92 10.61 -7.72
CA GLU A 197 8.78 9.52 -7.29
C GLU A 197 9.65 9.98 -6.12
N SER A 198 10.13 9.03 -5.32
CA SER A 198 11.04 9.30 -4.21
C SER A 198 12.34 9.98 -4.69
N PRO A 199 12.69 11.17 -4.14
CA PRO A 199 13.97 11.82 -4.42
C PRO A 199 15.17 10.95 -4.05
N ARG A 200 15.07 10.21 -2.93
CA ARG A 200 16.12 9.29 -2.48
C ARG A 200 16.35 8.17 -3.48
N TRP A 201 15.27 7.57 -3.99
CA TRP A 201 15.37 6.53 -5.01
C TRP A 201 15.99 7.06 -6.32
N LEU A 202 15.60 8.25 -6.76
CA LEU A 202 16.17 8.89 -7.95
C LEU A 202 17.68 9.14 -7.82
N ILE A 203 18.13 9.61 -6.66
CA ILE A 203 19.56 9.78 -6.35
C ILE A 203 20.28 8.42 -6.38
N ALA A 204 19.70 7.37 -5.79
CA ALA A 204 20.25 6.03 -5.84
C ALA A 204 20.37 5.45 -7.26
N LYS A 205 19.54 5.92 -8.20
CA LYS A 205 19.63 5.58 -9.64
C LYS A 205 20.54 6.52 -10.45
N GLY A 206 21.21 7.49 -9.81
CA GLY A 206 22.05 8.48 -10.47
C GLY A 206 21.28 9.59 -11.20
N ARG A 207 19.95 9.68 -11.01
CA ARG A 207 19.08 10.70 -11.62
C ARG A 207 18.98 11.93 -10.74
N ILE A 208 20.14 12.51 -10.41
CA ILE A 208 20.28 13.62 -9.46
C ILE A 208 19.47 14.87 -9.88
N PRO A 209 19.52 15.35 -11.15
CA PRO A 209 18.79 16.56 -11.54
C PRO A 209 17.28 16.44 -11.35
N GLU A 210 16.72 15.24 -11.56
CA GLU A 210 15.30 15.00 -11.34
C GLU A 210 14.95 14.98 -9.85
N ALA A 211 15.82 14.39 -9.02
CA ALA A 211 15.63 14.38 -7.57
C ALA A 211 15.64 15.79 -7.00
N GLU A 212 16.56 16.64 -7.44
CA GLU A 212 16.66 18.04 -7.01
C GLU A 212 15.44 18.86 -7.44
N GLN A 213 14.91 18.61 -8.63
CA GLN A 213 13.66 19.21 -9.08
C GLN A 213 12.47 18.80 -8.17
N ILE A 214 12.36 17.52 -7.80
CA ILE A 214 11.29 17.06 -6.91
C ILE A 214 11.47 17.64 -5.51
N LEU A 215 12.69 17.71 -4.97
CA LEU A 215 12.95 18.35 -3.67
C LEU A 215 12.55 19.82 -3.68
N ALA A 216 12.92 20.55 -4.74
CA ALA A 216 12.53 21.93 -4.95
C ALA A 216 11.01 22.10 -5.02
N ASP A 217 10.31 21.23 -5.76
CA ASP A 217 8.86 21.25 -5.86
C ASP A 217 8.16 20.87 -4.55
N LEU A 218 8.74 19.98 -3.72
CA LEU A 218 8.22 19.63 -2.39
C LEU A 218 8.41 20.75 -1.37
N GLU A 219 9.49 21.53 -1.47
CA GLU A 219 9.76 22.64 -0.56
C GLU A 219 9.11 23.96 -0.99
N ASP A 220 8.67 24.06 -2.24
CA ASP A 220 8.26 25.30 -2.93
C ASP A 220 9.40 26.33 -3.04
N SER A 221 10.58 25.83 -3.40
CA SER A 221 11.81 26.63 -3.53
C SER A 221 12.44 26.46 -4.92
N PRO A 222 13.32 27.37 -5.37
CA PRO A 222 14.16 27.15 -6.54
C PRO A 222 15.12 25.98 -6.33
N VAL A 223 15.49 25.30 -7.42
CA VAL A 223 16.46 24.19 -7.41
C VAL A 223 17.85 24.63 -6.91
N ASP A 224 18.20 25.89 -7.17
CA ASP A 224 19.48 26.49 -6.76
C ASP A 224 19.50 26.95 -5.29
N ASP A 225 18.40 26.79 -4.54
CA ASP A 225 18.38 27.15 -3.12
C ASP A 225 19.44 26.32 -2.35
N PRO A 226 20.33 26.97 -1.58
CA PRO A 226 21.35 26.30 -0.78
C PRO A 226 20.81 25.17 0.12
N ARG A 227 19.55 25.27 0.57
CA ARG A 227 18.90 24.25 1.41
C ARG A 227 18.60 22.98 0.61
N ILE A 228 18.08 23.11 -0.61
CA ILE A 228 17.77 21.99 -1.51
C ILE A 228 19.07 21.29 -1.91
N GLN A 229 20.08 22.07 -2.25
CA GLN A 229 21.41 21.56 -2.59
C GLN A 229 22.08 20.85 -1.40
N ALA A 230 21.94 21.38 -0.19
CA ALA A 230 22.40 20.70 1.03
C ALA A 230 21.67 19.37 1.25
N GLN A 231 20.34 19.37 1.13
CA GLN A 231 19.53 18.15 1.28
C GLN A 231 19.86 17.08 0.22
N SER A 232 20.05 17.50 -1.05
CA SER A 232 20.49 16.61 -2.13
C SER A 232 21.84 15.97 -1.79
N ARG A 233 22.82 16.77 -1.34
CA ARG A 233 24.15 16.28 -0.94
C ARG A 233 24.08 15.32 0.25
N ASP A 234 23.27 15.60 1.25
CA ASP A 234 23.11 14.73 2.42
C ASP A 234 22.53 13.36 2.01
N ILE A 235 21.54 13.36 1.12
CA ILE A 235 20.96 12.13 0.58
C ILE A 235 21.98 11.37 -0.28
N GLN A 236 22.75 12.06 -1.12
CA GLN A 236 23.82 11.46 -1.91
C GLN A 236 24.87 10.80 -1.03
N TRP A 237 25.32 11.49 0.02
CA TRP A 237 26.28 10.94 0.99
C TRP A 237 25.73 9.69 1.66
N ALA A 238 24.47 9.73 2.14
CA ALA A 238 23.83 8.58 2.77
C ALA A 238 23.74 7.37 1.83
N VAL A 239 23.35 7.59 0.57
CA VAL A 239 23.25 6.53 -0.44
C VAL A 239 24.61 5.91 -0.77
N VAL A 240 25.67 6.71 -0.90
CA VAL A 240 27.03 6.19 -1.14
C VAL A 240 27.51 5.40 0.06
N HIS A 241 27.31 5.92 1.27
CA HIS A 241 27.70 5.26 2.52
C HIS A 241 26.97 3.92 2.71
N GLU A 242 25.67 3.86 2.40
CA GLU A 242 24.89 2.62 2.43
C GLU A 242 25.39 1.60 1.39
N ARG A 243 25.77 2.07 0.19
CA ARG A 243 26.29 1.19 -0.87
C ARG A 243 27.67 0.62 -0.55
N GLU A 244 28.53 1.40 0.08
CA GLU A 244 29.88 0.98 0.49
C GLU A 244 29.85 0.02 1.69
N ASN A 245 28.89 0.18 2.60
CA ASN A 245 28.73 -0.65 3.79
C ASN A 245 27.63 -1.72 3.64
N ALA A 246 27.12 -1.95 2.42
CA ALA A 246 26.10 -2.96 2.16
C ALA A 246 26.69 -4.35 2.40
N VAL A 247 26.31 -4.97 3.51
CA VAL A 247 26.70 -6.35 3.84
C VAL A 247 25.95 -7.31 2.91
N PRO A 248 26.63 -8.23 2.20
CA PRO A 248 25.96 -9.19 1.36
C PRO A 248 25.08 -10.11 2.22
N TRP A 249 23.91 -10.50 1.69
CA TRP A 249 22.95 -11.34 2.40
C TRP A 249 23.53 -12.68 2.90
N SER A 250 24.62 -13.16 2.29
CA SER A 250 25.37 -14.33 2.74
C SER A 250 25.99 -14.18 4.13
N ASP A 251 26.26 -12.94 4.56
CA ASP A 251 26.92 -12.65 5.83
C ASP A 251 25.91 -12.34 6.95
N LEU A 252 24.61 -12.28 6.60
CA LEU A 252 23.49 -12.03 7.54
C LEU A 252 22.74 -13.31 7.95
N LEU A 253 22.99 -14.44 7.28
CA LEU A 253 22.42 -15.76 7.56
C LEU A 253 23.46 -16.68 8.22
#